data_AF-A0A528C9C0-F1
#
_entry.id   AF-A0A528C9C0-F1
#
_cell.length_a   1.000
_cell.length_b   1.000
_cell.length_c   1.000
_cell.angle_alpha   90.00
_cell.angle_beta   90.00
_cell.angle_gamma   90.00
#
_symmetry.space_group_name_H-M   'P 1'
#
loop_
_entity.id
_entity.type
_entity.pdbx_description
1 polymer ?
#
loop_
_entity_poly.entity_id
_entity_poly.type
_entity_poly.pdbx_seq_one_letter_code
_entity_poly.pdbx_strand_id
1 'polypeptide(L)' 'RGRPMTQKGYLYSFDMLGEAARTEADALRYLKAYADAISSLDAGANGPDIRQNHGISVKLSALHPRYEMT' A
#
# COMPACT_ATOMS: atom_id res chain seq x y z
N ARG A 1 -3.22 -6.51 -14.07
CA ARG A 1 -2.94 -5.59 -15.21
C ARG A 1 -1.57 -4.93 -14.94
N GLY A 2 -0.84 -4.45 -15.96
CA GLY A 2 0.48 -3.78 -15.78
C GLY A 2 1.73 -4.57 -16.24
N ARG A 3 1.67 -5.91 -16.33
CA ARG A 3 2.83 -6.75 -16.73
C ARG A 3 3.58 -6.30 -18.00
N PRO A 4 2.91 -5.86 -19.09
CA PRO A 4 3.63 -5.42 -20.29
C PRO A 4 4.49 -4.16 -20.08
N MET A 5 4.15 -3.31 -19.12
CA MET A 5 4.93 -2.10 -18.80
C MET A 5 6.01 -2.41 -17.78
N THR A 6 5.76 -3.34 -16.83
CA THR A 6 6.82 -3.87 -15.96
C THR A 6 7.96 -4.48 -16.79
N GLN A 7 7.66 -5.21 -17.87
CA GLN A 7 8.67 -5.74 -18.80
C GLN A 7 9.48 -4.63 -19.52
N LYS A 8 8.95 -3.42 -19.61
CA LYS A 8 9.65 -2.24 -20.15
C LYS A 8 10.44 -1.48 -19.07
N GLY A 9 10.48 -1.99 -17.83
CA GLY A 9 11.19 -1.38 -16.70
C GLY A 9 10.37 -0.38 -15.88
N TYR A 10 9.05 -0.26 -16.13
CA TYR A 10 8.22 0.59 -15.27
C TYR A 10 7.98 -0.04 -13.91
N LEU A 11 8.11 0.78 -12.87
CA LEU A 11 7.70 0.44 -11.52
C LEU A 11 6.37 1.13 -11.17
N TYR A 12 5.74 0.62 -10.12
CA TYR A 12 4.41 1.03 -9.71
C TYR A 12 4.43 1.30 -8.21
N SER A 13 3.65 2.29 -7.79
CA SER A 13 3.19 2.39 -6.41
C SER A 13 1.72 2.01 -6.38
N PHE A 14 1.37 0.98 -5.62
CA PHE A 14 -0.01 0.54 -5.47
C PHE A 14 -0.72 1.39 -4.41
N ASP A 15 -1.89 1.91 -4.73
CA ASP A 15 -2.73 2.61 -3.76
C ASP A 15 -3.88 1.70 -3.33
N MET A 16 -3.92 1.37 -2.04
CA MET A 16 -5.06 0.63 -1.49
C MET A 16 -6.20 1.62 -1.26
N LEU A 17 -7.32 1.40 -1.95
CA LEU A 17 -8.51 2.23 -1.79
C LEU A 17 -9.10 2.03 -0.39
N GLY A 18 -9.02 3.07 0.42
CA GLY A 18 -9.43 3.11 1.82
C GLY A 18 -8.87 4.36 2.48
N GLU A 19 -9.74 5.29 2.86
CA GLU A 19 -9.35 6.54 3.51
C GLU A 19 -10.41 6.97 4.53
N ALA A 20 -10.05 7.93 5.39
CA ALA A 20 -10.92 8.51 6.41
C ALA A 20 -11.58 7.44 7.31
N ALA A 21 -10.76 6.65 8.00
CA ALA A 21 -11.23 5.72 9.01
C ALA A 21 -12.09 6.49 10.02
N ARG A 22 -13.35 6.05 10.21
CA ARG A 22 -14.28 6.70 11.14
C ARG A 22 -14.26 6.03 12.50
N THR A 23 -13.91 4.75 12.53
CA THR A 23 -13.88 3.90 13.72
C THR A 23 -12.54 3.15 13.82
N GLU A 24 -12.22 2.67 15.01
CA GLU A 24 -11.05 1.80 15.22
C GLU A 24 -11.10 0.53 14.37
N ALA A 25 -12.30 -0.04 14.20
CA ALA A 25 -12.49 -1.21 13.34
C ALA A 25 -12.15 -0.91 11.87
N ASP A 26 -12.46 0.29 11.37
CA ASP A 26 -12.04 0.71 10.03
C ASP A 26 -10.51 0.79 9.93
N ALA A 27 -9.87 1.43 10.92
CA ALA A 27 -8.42 1.59 10.97
C ALA A 27 -7.70 0.23 11.01
N LEU A 28 -8.15 -0.71 11.85
CA LEU A 28 -7.60 -2.06 11.92
C LEU A 28 -7.81 -2.85 10.62
N ARG A 29 -8.96 -2.69 9.96
CA ARG A 29 -9.21 -3.30 8.66
C ARG A 29 -8.25 -2.75 7.59
N TYR A 30 -8.03 -1.44 7.54
CA TYR A 30 -7.09 -0.84 6.60
C TYR A 30 -5.64 -1.23 6.92
N LEU A 31 -5.25 -1.25 8.20
CA LEU A 31 -3.95 -1.73 8.65
C LEU A 31 -3.68 -3.15 8.15
N LYS A 32 -4.65 -4.06 8.34
CA LYS A 32 -4.54 -5.44 7.85
C LYS A 32 -4.40 -5.47 6.33
N ALA A 33 -5.23 -4.71 5.61
CA ALA A 33 -5.17 -4.66 4.15
C ALA A 33 -3.80 -4.16 3.64
N TYR A 34 -3.21 -3.15 4.29
CA TYR A 34 -1.87 -2.68 3.96
C TYR A 34 -0.80 -3.74 4.28
N ALA A 35 -0.87 -4.41 5.43
CA ALA A 35 0.07 -5.46 5.81
C ALA A 35 0.04 -6.65 4.83
N ASP A 36 -1.17 -7.09 4.45
CA ASP A 36 -1.36 -8.16 3.45
C ASP A 36 -0.79 -7.73 2.08
N ALA A 37 -1.04 -6.47 1.67
CA ALA A 37 -0.54 -5.93 0.40
C ALA A 37 1.00 -5.85 0.39
N ILE A 38 1.62 -5.34 1.46
CA ILE A 38 3.08 -5.31 1.61
C ILE A 38 3.66 -6.72 1.53
N SER A 39 3.06 -7.68 2.23
CA SER A 39 3.49 -9.08 2.20
C SER A 39 3.42 -9.67 0.79
N SER A 40 2.40 -9.31 0.00
CA SER A 40 2.28 -9.76 -1.40
C SER A 40 3.33 -9.16 -2.35
N LEU A 41 3.88 -7.98 -2.03
CA LEU A 41 4.91 -7.33 -2.85
C LEU A 41 6.28 -8.00 -2.71
N ASP A 42 6.53 -8.66 -1.58
CA ASP A 42 7.80 -9.33 -1.29
C ASP A 42 8.15 -10.39 -2.35
N ALA A 43 7.15 -11.18 -2.77
CA ALA A 43 7.32 -12.21 -3.81
C ALA A 43 7.71 -11.65 -5.18
N GLY A 44 7.55 -10.34 -5.42
CA GLY A 44 7.90 -9.66 -6.65
C GLY A 44 9.12 -8.74 -6.54
N ALA A 45 9.80 -8.72 -5.38
CA ALA A 45 10.96 -7.86 -5.16
C ALA A 45 12.23 -8.41 -5.86
N ASN A 46 12.96 -7.54 -6.54
CA ASN A 46 14.19 -7.82 -7.28
C ASN A 46 15.45 -7.42 -6.48
N GLY A 47 15.47 -7.74 -5.18
CA GLY A 47 16.59 -7.46 -4.28
C GLY A 47 16.40 -6.24 -3.37
N PRO A 48 17.45 -5.80 -2.67
CA PRO A 48 17.33 -4.85 -1.55
C PRO A 48 17.20 -3.37 -1.96
N ASP A 49 17.50 -3.01 -3.22
CA ASP A 49 17.35 -1.62 -3.67
C ASP A 49 15.87 -1.30 -3.93
N ILE A 50 15.27 -0.54 -3.01
CA ILE A 50 13.86 -0.13 -3.07
C ILE A 50 13.49 0.56 -4.39
N ARG A 51 14.45 1.22 -5.06
CA ARG A 51 14.21 1.94 -6.32
C ARG A 51 14.01 1.00 -7.50
N GLN A 52 14.33 -0.28 -7.34
CA GLN A 52 14.14 -1.34 -8.35
C GLN A 52 12.88 -2.18 -8.09
N ASN A 53 12.10 -1.84 -7.06
CA ASN A 53 10.95 -2.62 -6.60
C ASN A 53 9.65 -1.86 -6.78
N HIS A 54 8.56 -2.62 -6.93
CA HIS A 54 7.23 -2.05 -6.77
C HIS A 54 7.02 -1.62 -5.32
N GLY A 55 6.29 -0.53 -5.12
CA GLY A 55 5.98 0.03 -3.82
C GLY A 55 4.49 0.12 -3.55
N ILE A 56 4.14 0.68 -2.40
CA ILE A 56 2.76 0.93 -1.98
C ILE A 56 2.65 2.34 -1.39
N SER A 57 1.53 3.00 -1.65
CA SER A 57 1.16 4.28 -1.04
C SER A 57 0.21 4.04 0.12
N VAL A 58 0.49 4.65 1.27
CA VAL A 58 -0.32 4.56 2.49
C VAL A 58 -0.89 5.92 2.83
N LYS A 59 -2.18 5.98 3.21
CA LYS A 59 -2.83 7.20 3.70
C LYS A 59 -2.91 7.15 5.23
N LEU A 60 -2.35 8.14 5.92
CA LEU A 60 -2.39 8.20 7.39
C LEU A 60 -3.84 8.27 7.93
N SER A 61 -4.74 8.92 7.19
CA SER A 61 -6.17 8.99 7.51
C SER A 61 -6.88 7.63 7.49
N ALA A 62 -6.27 6.60 6.89
CA ALA A 62 -6.77 5.23 6.93
C ALA A 62 -6.30 4.47 8.18
N LEU A 63 -5.25 4.93 8.87
CA LEU A 63 -4.64 4.22 10.00
C LEU A 63 -5.01 4.79 11.36
N HIS A 64 -5.78 5.88 11.39
CA HIS A 64 -6.23 6.50 12.63
C HIS A 64 -7.68 6.96 12.50
N PRO A 65 -8.58 6.60 13.43
CA PRO A 65 -9.95 7.10 13.42
C PRO A 65 -9.99 8.61 13.55
N ARG A 66 -10.78 9.29 12.70
CA ARG A 66 -10.98 10.76 12.77
C ARG A 66 -9.65 11.53 12.74
N TYR A 67 -8.69 11.07 11.93
CA TYR A 67 -7.37 11.67 11.78
C TYR A 67 -7.41 13.20 11.54
N GLU A 68 -8.45 13.70 10.88
CA GLU A 68 -8.66 15.13 10.63
C GLU A 68 -8.86 15.98 11.89
N MET A 69 -9.12 15.36 13.04
CA MET A 69 -9.37 16.02 14.33
C MET A 69 -8.23 15.82 15.35
N THR A 70 -7.12 15.21 14.92
CA THR A 70 -5.92 14.98 15.74
C THR A 70 -4.97 16.16 15.60
#